data_AF-A0A8H4RS39-F1
#
_entry.id   AF-A0A8H4RS39-F1
#
_cell.length_a   1.000
_cell.length_b   1.000
_cell.length_c   1.000
_cell.angle_alpha   90.00
_cell.angle_beta   90.00
_cell.angle_gamma   90.00
#
_symmetry.space_group_name_H-M   'P 1'
#
loop_
_entity.id
_entity.type
_entity.pdbx_description
1 polymer ?
#
loop_
_entity_poly.entity_id
_entity_poly.type
_entity_poly.pdbx_seq_one_letter_code
_entity_poly.pdbx_strand_id
1 'polypeptide(L)'
;MSSSLPTPPLEHSGISPRVKVILGTALFGDITDPQAKFNTVEEAREVLDIYRNRGYTEIDTARAYPVGASGSSEKLLGLLNNGDWMTLDTKVVSWAAGTHEKAKIRSSVENSLDALKTPRVHIEYLHAPDPVTPFEETTEAMNEAYKAGKFEKFGISNYSAAQVEKLCAICEKNNFVKPSVYQGQYNPISRSNEDDLFPVLRKHGISFYAYSPSAAGFFSGKVTRESVKEKGSRWDTETLLGRMYVQDYFKDSLFDAAAEVVQAAKAEGITGHEAALRWTIFHSALRPEYGDAVVIGVSSCEQLSQNLDIAEAGPLVDTLAQKIEDVWMNAKRVAPTNHSSYFDREREAAPQPGVFYINSDQFPYQVGNSYNAVQHIKIQCNALQCLMQLLVAVSSRVRGGDECDLSQVKGSASGCHVRFPGLVRELSSAMWKAPQRRHVPCGTWKAVEQGRASDSSKPVTARLTLGAYNFDEGDEERLKTEIAKIELRKVETVISKLKESFGQTNSESEQRVYESLVAFLSDKMRSAFK
;
A
#
# COMPACT_ATOMS: atom_id res chain seq x y z
N MET A 1 44.05 0.52 -5.50
CA MET A 1 43.65 1.62 -4.62
C MET A 1 43.20 2.78 -5.50
N SER A 2 41.89 3.01 -5.57
CA SER A 2 41.32 4.28 -6.01
C SER A 2 40.08 4.46 -5.15
N SER A 3 40.31 4.92 -3.92
CA SER A 3 39.26 5.40 -3.03
C SER A 3 38.80 6.73 -3.60
N SER A 4 37.65 6.75 -4.28
CA SER A 4 36.93 7.99 -4.55
C SER A 4 36.57 8.59 -3.19
N LEU A 5 37.32 9.62 -2.79
CA LEU A 5 36.99 10.42 -1.63
C LEU A 5 35.55 10.94 -1.79
N PRO A 6 34.74 10.97 -0.72
CA PRO A 6 33.41 11.57 -0.78
C PRO A 6 33.55 13.03 -1.22
N THR A 7 32.83 13.38 -2.28
CA THR A 7 32.71 14.77 -2.74
C THR A 7 32.28 15.62 -1.53
N PRO A 8 32.97 16.72 -1.22
CA PRO A 8 32.54 17.64 -0.16
C PRO A 8 31.09 18.07 -0.42
N PRO A 9 30.25 18.23 0.62
CA PRO A 9 28.94 18.82 0.45
C PRO A 9 29.09 20.16 -0.28
N LEU A 10 28.35 20.35 -1.36
CA LEU A 10 28.28 21.63 -2.06
C LEU A 10 27.87 22.69 -1.02
N GLU A 11 28.57 23.83 -0.97
CA GLU A 11 28.24 24.94 -0.09
C GLU A 11 26.77 25.32 -0.28
N HIS A 12 25.96 25.08 0.74
CA HIS A 12 24.51 25.24 0.70
C HIS A 12 24.17 26.72 0.94
N SER A 13 23.64 27.40 -0.08
CA SER A 13 23.34 28.84 -0.03
C SER A 13 21.99 29.19 0.63
N GLY A 14 21.17 28.20 0.97
CA GLY A 14 19.89 28.36 1.68
C GLY A 14 20.03 28.36 3.21
N ILE A 15 19.02 28.88 3.91
CA ILE A 15 18.94 28.81 5.39
C ILE A 15 18.71 27.34 5.77
N SER A 16 19.48 26.80 6.73
CA SER A 16 19.21 25.44 7.21
C SER A 16 17.83 25.36 7.87
N PRO A 17 17.01 24.33 7.55
CA PRO A 17 15.74 24.12 8.21
C PRO A 17 15.88 24.07 9.74
N ARG A 18 14.91 24.61 10.48
CA ARG A 18 14.94 24.64 11.96
C ARG A 18 14.95 23.23 12.57
N VAL A 19 14.29 22.27 11.93
CA VAL A 19 14.24 20.85 12.31
C VAL A 19 14.63 19.99 11.13
N LYS A 20 15.03 18.73 11.37
CA LYS A 20 15.44 17.82 10.29
C LYS A 20 14.30 17.62 9.29
N VAL A 21 14.65 17.50 8.02
CA VAL A 21 13.74 17.07 6.95
C VAL A 21 14.11 15.64 6.59
N ILE A 22 13.11 14.76 6.57
CA ILE A 22 13.22 13.33 6.28
C ILE A 22 12.40 13.04 5.02
N LEU A 23 12.96 12.28 4.07
CA LEU A 23 12.24 11.89 2.86
C LEU A 23 11.44 10.61 3.10
N GLY A 24 10.11 10.72 3.03
CA GLY A 24 9.20 9.59 3.08
C GLY A 24 9.02 8.93 1.71
N THR A 25 9.15 7.61 1.64
CA THR A 25 9.12 6.82 0.39
C THR A 25 7.86 5.98 0.22
N ALA A 26 6.73 6.43 0.78
CA ALA A 26 5.44 5.72 0.69
C ALA A 26 4.90 5.56 -0.74
N LEU A 27 5.41 6.36 -1.70
CA LEU A 27 5.05 6.29 -3.12
C LEU A 27 6.14 5.63 -3.99
N PHE A 28 7.16 5.02 -3.36
CA PHE A 28 8.14 4.17 -4.04
C PHE A 28 7.59 2.75 -4.09
N GLY A 29 7.78 2.03 -5.20
CA GLY A 29 7.30 0.66 -5.33
C GLY A 29 7.76 -0.04 -6.60
N ASP A 30 7.04 -1.08 -7.02
CA ASP A 30 7.26 -1.80 -8.26
C ASP A 30 6.33 -1.27 -9.37
N ILE A 31 6.64 -1.57 -10.64
CA ILE A 31 5.83 -1.16 -11.80
C ILE A 31 4.41 -1.74 -11.76
N THR A 32 4.22 -2.81 -10.98
CA THR A 32 2.89 -3.41 -10.76
C THR A 32 2.07 -2.70 -9.69
N ASP A 33 2.65 -1.77 -8.94
CA ASP A 33 2.01 -1.16 -7.77
C ASP A 33 1.18 0.06 -8.19
N PRO A 34 -0.16 0.02 -8.05
CA PRO A 34 -1.03 1.07 -8.59
C PRO A 34 -0.88 2.42 -7.88
N GLN A 35 -0.30 2.42 -6.68
CA GLN A 35 -0.06 3.64 -5.89
C GLN A 35 1.39 4.15 -6.00
N ALA A 36 2.31 3.40 -6.61
CA ALA A 36 3.67 3.85 -6.79
C ALA A 36 3.73 4.98 -7.83
N LYS A 37 4.50 6.02 -7.52
CA LYS A 37 4.85 7.13 -8.43
C LYS A 37 6.29 7.05 -8.91
N PHE A 38 7.13 6.35 -8.16
CA PHE A 38 8.50 6.00 -8.55
C PHE A 38 8.60 4.49 -8.51
N ASN A 39 8.70 3.86 -9.67
CA ASN A 39 8.57 2.41 -9.80
C ASN A 39 9.72 1.74 -10.58
N THR A 40 10.72 2.55 -10.92
CA THR A 40 12.00 2.09 -11.49
C THR A 40 13.18 2.53 -10.62
N VAL A 41 14.31 1.84 -10.76
CA VAL A 41 15.56 2.19 -10.08
C VAL A 41 16.04 3.58 -10.54
N GLU A 42 15.87 3.90 -11.81
CA GLU A 42 16.30 5.17 -12.39
C GLU A 42 15.52 6.36 -11.80
N GLU A 43 14.19 6.27 -11.74
CA GLU A 43 13.33 7.30 -11.14
C GLU A 43 13.62 7.49 -9.65
N ALA A 44 13.74 6.38 -8.91
CA ALA A 44 14.05 6.46 -7.48
C ALA A 44 15.45 7.04 -7.24
N ARG A 45 16.44 6.71 -8.08
CA ARG A 45 17.79 7.29 -8.01
C ARG A 45 17.75 8.80 -8.22
N GLU A 46 16.99 9.29 -9.20
CA GLU A 46 16.87 10.72 -9.47
C GLU A 46 16.33 11.50 -8.26
N VAL A 47 15.28 10.97 -7.61
CA VAL A 47 14.73 11.55 -6.38
C VAL A 47 15.78 11.58 -5.25
N LEU A 48 16.48 10.46 -5.05
CA LEU A 48 17.51 10.37 -4.01
C LEU A 48 18.72 11.28 -4.29
N ASP A 49 19.12 11.43 -5.56
CA ASP A 49 20.22 12.31 -5.95
C ASP A 49 19.87 13.78 -5.67
N ILE A 50 18.64 14.22 -5.96
CA ILE A 50 18.18 15.58 -5.60
C ILE A 50 18.30 15.78 -4.08
N TYR A 51 17.78 14.83 -3.29
CA TYR A 51 17.80 14.91 -1.83
C TYR A 51 19.22 14.94 -1.26
N ARG A 52 20.09 14.03 -1.75
CA ARG A 52 21.49 13.92 -1.35
C ARG A 52 22.30 15.14 -1.74
N ASN A 53 22.09 15.69 -2.94
CA ASN A 53 22.82 16.85 -3.43
C ASN A 53 22.54 18.13 -2.62
N ARG A 54 21.43 18.15 -1.85
CA ARG A 54 21.12 19.19 -0.86
C ARG A 54 21.66 18.87 0.55
N GLY A 55 22.33 17.73 0.73
CA GLY A 55 22.98 17.35 1.98
C GLY A 55 22.10 16.57 2.97
N TYR A 56 20.89 16.17 2.58
CA TYR A 56 20.01 15.36 3.43
C TYR A 56 20.30 13.87 3.31
N THR A 57 20.04 13.11 4.37
CA THR A 57 20.46 11.69 4.47
C THR A 57 19.39 10.74 5.00
N GLU A 58 18.39 11.25 5.71
CA GLU A 58 17.39 10.48 6.43
C GLU A 58 16.23 10.07 5.53
N ILE A 59 15.94 8.77 5.48
CA ILE A 59 14.87 8.17 4.66
C ILE A 59 13.92 7.37 5.53
N ASP A 60 12.62 7.63 5.36
CA ASP A 60 11.54 6.91 6.01
C ASP A 60 10.82 6.00 5.02
N THR A 61 10.85 4.69 5.26
CA THR A 61 10.06 3.69 4.54
C THR A 61 9.21 2.86 5.51
N ALA A 62 8.55 1.80 5.03
CA ALA A 62 7.84 0.85 5.87
C ALA A 62 7.63 -0.48 5.14
N ARG A 63 7.46 -1.56 5.91
CA ARG A 63 7.08 -2.85 5.32
C ARG A 63 5.73 -2.81 4.62
N ALA A 64 4.85 -1.89 5.02
CA ALA A 64 3.54 -1.70 4.41
C ALA A 64 3.58 -0.84 3.13
N TYR A 65 4.74 -0.34 2.69
CA TYR A 65 4.82 0.60 1.56
C TYR A 65 5.16 -0.04 0.20
N PRO A 66 4.51 0.44 -0.89
CA PRO A 66 3.37 1.37 -0.86
C PRO A 66 2.11 0.66 -0.33
N VAL A 67 1.12 1.43 0.13
CA VAL A 67 -0.12 0.83 0.68
C VAL A 67 -0.75 -0.08 -0.38
N GLY A 68 -1.01 -1.34 -0.01
CA GLY A 68 -1.54 -2.36 -0.93
C GLY A 68 -0.48 -3.19 -1.66
N ALA A 69 0.82 -2.87 -1.52
CA ALA A 69 1.93 -3.67 -2.04
C ALA A 69 3.08 -3.73 -1.02
N SER A 70 2.92 -4.56 0.01
CA SER A 70 3.84 -4.60 1.15
C SER A 70 5.28 -5.01 0.76
N GLY A 71 6.23 -4.12 1.06
CA GLY A 71 7.67 -4.36 0.93
C GLY A 71 8.27 -3.91 -0.40
N SER A 72 7.47 -3.42 -1.35
CA SER A 72 8.01 -2.98 -2.64
C SER A 72 8.87 -1.73 -2.52
N SER A 73 8.52 -0.78 -1.64
CA SER A 73 9.33 0.42 -1.38
C SER A 73 10.72 0.03 -0.81
N GLU A 74 10.75 -0.84 0.20
CA GLU A 74 11.98 -1.36 0.79
C GLU A 74 12.85 -2.08 -0.25
N LYS A 75 12.23 -2.93 -1.08
CA LYS A 75 12.93 -3.66 -2.14
C LYS A 75 13.54 -2.72 -3.17
N LEU A 76 12.81 -1.67 -3.58
CA LEU A 76 13.34 -0.67 -4.50
C LEU A 76 14.54 0.07 -3.90
N LEU A 77 14.44 0.47 -2.62
CA LEU A 77 15.55 1.09 -1.89
C LEU A 77 16.77 0.16 -1.78
N GLY A 78 16.56 -1.13 -1.50
CA GLY A 78 17.64 -2.12 -1.46
C GLY A 78 18.29 -2.42 -2.83
N LEU A 79 17.61 -2.12 -3.94
CA LEU A 79 18.20 -2.21 -5.28
C LEU A 79 19.12 -1.03 -5.60
N LEU A 80 18.89 0.13 -4.98
CA LEU A 80 19.65 1.35 -5.25
C LEU A 80 21.07 1.30 -4.65
N ASN A 81 21.31 0.40 -3.67
CA ASN A 81 22.60 0.15 -3.01
C ASN A 81 23.42 1.44 -2.81
N ASN A 82 22.89 2.30 -1.94
CA ASN A 82 23.29 3.69 -1.87
C ASN A 82 24.65 3.92 -1.18
N GLY A 83 25.27 2.90 -0.58
CA GLY A 83 26.44 3.07 0.29
C GLY A 83 26.06 3.68 1.65
N ASP A 84 27.05 4.21 2.38
CA ASP A 84 26.88 4.65 3.78
C ASP A 84 26.31 6.07 3.95
N TRP A 85 25.84 6.74 2.89
CA TRP A 85 25.34 8.12 3.00
C TRP A 85 23.88 8.22 3.47
N MET A 86 23.11 7.14 3.36
CA MET A 86 21.70 7.12 3.69
C MET A 86 21.46 6.46 5.04
N THR A 87 20.66 7.09 5.89
CA THR A 87 20.09 6.44 7.07
C THR A 87 18.68 5.98 6.76
N LEU A 88 18.43 4.69 7.00
CA LEU A 88 17.18 4.03 6.66
C LEU A 88 16.37 3.80 7.93
N ASP A 89 15.16 4.34 7.97
CA ASP A 89 14.15 4.01 8.95
C ASP A 89 13.05 3.15 8.31
N THR A 90 12.58 2.12 8.99
CA THR A 90 11.46 1.29 8.53
C THR A 90 10.50 0.92 9.65
N LYS A 91 9.38 0.28 9.30
CA LYS A 91 8.28 -0.01 10.21
C LYS A 91 7.75 -1.41 9.98
N VAL A 92 7.49 -2.14 11.07
CA VAL A 92 6.83 -3.45 11.01
C VAL A 92 5.37 -3.31 10.56
N VAL A 93 4.83 -4.39 9.99
CA VAL A 93 3.39 -4.45 9.65
C VAL A 93 2.55 -4.32 10.92
N SER A 94 1.54 -3.44 10.92
CA SER A 94 0.70 -3.16 12.11
C SER A 94 -0.81 -3.06 11.80
N TRP A 95 -1.22 -3.35 10.57
CA TRP A 95 -2.57 -3.03 10.06
C TRP A 95 -3.55 -4.21 10.11
N ALA A 96 -3.21 -5.26 10.84
CA ALA A 96 -4.07 -6.42 11.06
C ALA A 96 -3.89 -6.96 12.48
N ALA A 97 -4.94 -7.58 13.02
CA ALA A 97 -4.93 -8.15 14.36
C ALA A 97 -3.83 -9.23 14.50
N GLY A 98 -3.07 -9.14 15.59
CA GLY A 98 -2.00 -10.07 15.94
C GLY A 98 -0.73 -9.87 15.13
N THR A 99 -0.61 -8.80 14.33
CA THR A 99 0.62 -8.47 13.60
C THR A 99 1.78 -8.17 14.54
N HIS A 100 1.51 -7.83 15.80
CA HIS A 100 2.51 -7.57 16.82
C HIS A 100 2.85 -8.79 17.68
N GLU A 101 2.28 -9.97 17.39
CA GLU A 101 2.76 -11.23 17.96
C GLU A 101 4.27 -11.36 17.72
N LYS A 102 4.99 -11.89 18.71
CA LYS A 102 6.46 -11.92 18.73
C LYS A 102 7.06 -12.52 17.45
N ALA A 103 6.48 -13.61 16.97
CA ALA A 103 6.92 -14.26 15.73
C ALA A 103 6.69 -13.40 14.47
N LYS A 104 5.62 -12.62 14.44
CA LYS A 104 5.27 -11.76 13.30
C LYS A 104 6.12 -10.48 13.29
N ILE A 105 6.41 -9.88 14.45
CA ILE A 105 7.40 -8.79 14.54
C ILE A 105 8.75 -9.29 14.06
N ARG A 106 9.22 -10.44 14.57
CA ARG A 106 10.49 -11.03 14.14
C ARG A 106 10.53 -11.21 12.63
N SER A 107 9.50 -11.82 12.05
CA SER A 107 9.40 -12.02 10.59
C SER A 107 9.40 -10.68 9.84
N SER A 108 8.64 -9.69 10.31
CA SER A 108 8.56 -8.37 9.67
C SER A 108 9.92 -7.69 9.62
N VAL A 109 10.67 -7.67 10.73
CA VAL A 109 12.00 -7.07 10.80
C VAL A 109 12.96 -7.79 9.85
N GLU A 110 13.01 -9.12 9.86
CA GLU A 110 13.91 -9.88 8.95
C GLU A 110 13.59 -9.62 7.48
N ASN A 111 12.30 -9.58 7.13
CA ASN A 111 11.87 -9.32 5.75
C ASN A 111 12.21 -7.89 5.29
N SER A 112 12.16 -6.92 6.20
CA SER A 112 12.56 -5.54 5.92
C SER A 112 14.07 -5.43 5.69
N LEU A 113 14.89 -6.07 6.55
CA LEU A 113 16.34 -6.10 6.40
C LEU A 113 16.78 -6.78 5.08
N ASP A 114 16.15 -7.91 4.74
CA ASP A 114 16.41 -8.61 3.47
C ASP A 114 16.04 -7.73 2.25
N ALA A 115 14.85 -7.11 2.28
CA ALA A 115 14.40 -6.24 1.19
C ALA A 115 15.30 -5.00 1.02
N LEU A 116 15.69 -4.37 2.12
CA LEU A 116 16.59 -3.22 2.14
C LEU A 116 18.07 -3.60 1.88
N LYS A 117 18.39 -4.90 1.91
CA LYS A 117 19.75 -5.44 1.79
C LYS A 117 20.74 -4.81 2.77
N THR A 118 20.30 -4.62 4.01
CA THR A 118 21.13 -4.09 5.10
C THR A 118 21.03 -5.00 6.32
N PRO A 119 22.13 -5.21 7.08
CA PRO A 119 22.05 -5.95 8.33
C PRO A 119 21.38 -5.14 9.46
N ARG A 120 21.28 -3.81 9.30
CA ARG A 120 20.76 -2.90 10.32
C ARG A 120 20.06 -1.68 9.72
N VAL A 121 18.98 -1.24 10.34
CA VAL A 121 18.32 0.06 10.08
C VAL A 121 18.59 1.06 11.21
N HIS A 122 18.45 2.35 10.95
CA HIS A 122 18.60 3.37 11.97
C HIS A 122 17.43 3.31 12.96
N ILE A 123 16.18 3.47 12.50
CA ILE A 123 14.99 3.28 13.34
C ILE A 123 14.12 2.13 12.82
N GLU A 124 13.66 1.26 13.73
CA GLU A 124 12.57 0.32 13.47
C GLU A 124 11.34 0.75 14.28
N TYR A 125 10.23 1.00 13.59
CA TYR A 125 8.98 1.46 14.21
C TYR A 125 7.95 0.34 14.38
N LEU A 126 7.21 0.39 15.48
CA LEU A 126 5.82 -0.11 15.48
C LEU A 126 4.94 0.91 14.75
N HIS A 127 4.44 0.56 13.55
CA HIS A 127 3.77 1.50 12.62
C HIS A 127 2.41 2.01 13.14
N ALA A 128 1.67 1.16 13.85
CA ALA A 128 0.42 1.52 14.51
C ALA A 128 0.19 0.56 15.70
N PRO A 129 -0.69 0.87 16.66
CA PRO A 129 -1.04 -0.07 17.73
C PRO A 129 -1.75 -1.31 17.19
N ASP A 130 -1.30 -2.50 17.60
CA ASP A 130 -2.09 -3.73 17.46
C ASP A 130 -2.99 -3.89 18.70
N PRO A 131 -4.32 -3.90 18.55
CA PRO A 131 -5.22 -3.93 19.69
C PRO A 131 -5.32 -5.29 20.38
N VAL A 132 -4.87 -6.39 19.76
CA VAL A 132 -5.06 -7.74 20.32
C VAL A 132 -3.79 -8.34 20.93
N THR A 133 -2.60 -7.86 20.56
CA THR A 133 -1.35 -8.34 21.15
C THR A 133 -0.98 -7.55 22.41
N PRO A 134 -0.63 -8.22 23.53
CA PRO A 134 -0.13 -7.54 24.72
C PRO A 134 1.17 -6.77 24.44
N PHE A 135 1.25 -5.53 24.93
CA PHE A 135 2.43 -4.69 24.78
C PHE A 135 3.70 -5.29 25.39
N GLU A 136 3.58 -6.15 26.41
CA GLU A 136 4.68 -6.92 26.97
C GLU A 136 5.33 -7.84 25.91
N GLU A 137 4.52 -8.55 25.14
CA GLU A 137 4.99 -9.41 24.05
C GLU A 137 5.61 -8.58 22.91
N THR A 138 4.90 -7.51 22.52
CA THR A 138 5.35 -6.59 21.46
C THR A 138 6.71 -5.97 21.79
N THR A 139 6.88 -5.42 23.00
CA THR A 139 8.14 -4.77 23.43
C THR A 139 9.26 -5.78 23.68
N GLU A 140 8.95 -7.00 24.11
CA GLU A 140 9.94 -8.08 24.19
C GLU A 140 10.49 -8.42 22.81
N ALA A 141 9.62 -8.56 21.80
CA ALA A 141 10.03 -8.87 20.43
C ALA A 141 10.92 -7.76 19.82
N MET A 142 10.56 -6.50 20.04
CA MET A 142 11.38 -5.36 19.64
C MET A 142 12.74 -5.35 20.36
N ASN A 143 12.76 -5.65 21.65
CA ASN A 143 14.00 -5.74 22.43
C ASN A 143 14.91 -6.88 21.98
N GLU A 144 14.37 -8.03 21.59
CA GLU A 144 15.16 -9.12 21.00
C GLU A 144 15.82 -8.69 19.69
N ALA A 145 15.08 -8.02 18.81
CA ALA A 145 15.63 -7.47 17.57
C ALA A 145 16.70 -6.39 17.82
N TYR A 146 16.49 -5.51 18.80
CA TYR A 146 17.48 -4.53 19.23
C TYR A 146 18.77 -5.17 19.74
N LYS A 147 18.66 -6.15 20.66
CA LYS A 147 19.82 -6.89 21.20
C LYS A 147 20.57 -7.68 20.12
N ALA A 148 19.87 -8.12 19.08
CA ALA A 148 20.47 -8.73 17.90
C ALA A 148 21.16 -7.72 16.96
N GLY A 149 21.12 -6.41 17.26
CA GLY A 149 21.79 -5.36 16.49
C GLY A 149 21.08 -4.96 15.20
N LYS A 150 19.81 -5.33 15.04
CA LYS A 150 19.03 -5.14 13.81
C LYS A 150 18.56 -3.72 13.57
N PHE A 151 18.50 -2.91 14.63
CA PHE A 151 18.22 -1.49 14.52
C PHE A 151 18.92 -0.70 15.63
N GLU A 152 19.13 0.60 15.43
CA GLU A 152 19.82 1.46 16.39
C GLU A 152 18.87 2.11 17.40
N LYS A 153 17.64 2.42 16.96
CA LYS A 153 16.63 3.11 17.76
C LYS A 153 15.28 2.44 17.61
N PHE A 154 14.56 2.33 18.72
CA PHE A 154 13.18 1.86 18.72
C PHE A 154 12.24 3.06 18.52
N GLY A 155 11.39 2.98 17.48
CA GLY A 155 10.37 3.97 17.19
C GLY A 155 8.94 3.45 17.39
N ILE A 156 7.99 4.36 17.58
CA ILE A 156 6.55 4.06 17.60
C ILE A 156 5.77 5.10 16.77
N SER A 157 4.62 4.72 16.22
CA SER A 157 3.78 5.64 15.44
C SER A 157 2.30 5.40 15.69
N ASN A 158 1.51 6.49 15.70
CA ASN A 158 0.04 6.46 15.86
C ASN A 158 -0.47 5.91 17.21
N TYR A 159 0.37 5.92 18.27
CA TYR A 159 -0.01 5.53 19.63
C TYR A 159 -0.58 6.72 20.41
N SER A 160 -1.62 6.49 21.22
CA SER A 160 -2.12 7.52 22.14
C SER A 160 -1.11 7.79 23.27
N ALA A 161 -1.17 8.98 23.87
CA ALA A 161 -0.30 9.36 24.99
C ALA A 161 -0.33 8.33 26.14
N ALA A 162 -1.51 7.78 26.44
CA ALA A 162 -1.67 6.72 27.45
C ALA A 162 -0.98 5.40 27.07
N GLN A 163 -1.00 5.04 25.78
CA GLN A 163 -0.29 3.85 25.31
C GLN A 163 1.23 4.07 25.32
N VAL A 164 1.71 5.28 25.01
CA VAL A 164 3.14 5.62 25.11
C VAL A 164 3.62 5.48 26.55
N GLU A 165 2.89 6.03 27.53
CA GLU A 165 3.20 5.85 28.96
C GLU A 165 3.25 4.37 29.34
N LYS A 166 2.27 3.58 28.90
CA LYS A 166 2.22 2.14 29.18
C LYS A 166 3.42 1.39 28.58
N LEU A 167 3.76 1.65 27.32
CA LEU A 167 4.92 1.05 26.65
C LEU A 167 6.23 1.39 27.38
N CYS A 168 6.42 2.67 27.74
CA CYS A 168 7.61 3.10 28.47
C CYS A 168 7.72 2.40 29.82
N ALA A 169 6.63 2.34 30.59
CA ALA A 169 6.60 1.66 31.89
C ALA A 169 6.92 0.16 31.79
N ILE A 170 6.41 -0.52 30.74
CA ILE A 170 6.73 -1.93 30.47
C ILE A 170 8.22 -2.08 30.15
N CYS A 171 8.77 -1.24 29.27
CA CYS A 171 10.18 -1.31 28.91
C CYS A 171 11.09 -1.05 30.12
N GLU A 172 10.77 -0.07 30.97
CA GLU A 172 11.53 0.24 32.19
C GLU A 172 11.51 -0.93 33.17
N LYS A 173 10.31 -1.47 33.45
CA LYS A 173 10.15 -2.61 34.36
C LYS A 173 10.95 -3.83 33.94
N ASN A 174 11.04 -4.10 32.63
CA ASN A 174 11.70 -5.30 32.09
C ASN A 174 13.13 -5.04 31.61
N ASN A 175 13.67 -3.83 31.79
CA ASN A 175 14.96 -3.40 31.25
C ASN A 175 15.10 -3.69 29.74
N PHE A 176 14.05 -3.34 28.99
CA PHE A 176 14.03 -3.39 27.53
C PHE A 176 14.42 -2.03 26.94
N VAL A 177 14.83 -2.04 25.67
CA VAL A 177 14.98 -0.80 24.89
C VAL A 177 13.67 -0.01 24.93
N LYS A 178 13.76 1.29 25.23
CA LYS A 178 12.61 2.20 25.24
C LYS A 178 12.41 2.82 23.87
N PRO A 179 11.16 3.16 23.48
CA PRO A 179 10.94 4.06 22.36
C PRO A 179 11.74 5.35 22.56
N SER A 180 12.38 5.82 21.49
CA SER A 180 13.16 7.07 21.46
C SER A 180 12.69 8.03 20.37
N VAL A 181 11.85 7.56 19.45
CA VAL A 181 11.25 8.36 18.39
C VAL A 181 9.77 8.02 18.26
N TYR A 182 8.94 9.04 18.14
CA TYR A 182 7.52 8.95 17.83
C TYR A 182 7.29 9.55 16.45
N GLN A 183 6.62 8.85 15.53
CA GLN A 183 6.18 9.42 14.26
C GLN A 183 4.67 9.63 14.24
N GLY A 184 4.21 10.85 13.94
CA GLY A 184 2.79 11.22 14.02
C GLY A 184 2.35 12.29 13.06
N GLN A 185 1.04 12.38 12.84
CA GLN A 185 0.43 13.44 12.05
C GLN A 185 0.55 14.77 12.77
N TYR A 186 1.14 15.77 12.12
CA TYR A 186 1.21 17.12 12.69
C TYR A 186 1.39 18.17 11.60
N ASN A 187 0.52 19.18 11.60
CA ASN A 187 0.47 20.24 10.60
C ASN A 187 -0.43 21.40 11.09
N PRO A 188 -0.57 22.51 10.35
CA PRO A 188 -1.32 23.69 10.82
C PRO A 188 -2.75 23.46 11.32
N ILE A 189 -3.41 22.39 10.84
CA ILE A 189 -4.82 22.06 11.18
C ILE A 189 -4.97 20.69 11.84
N SER A 190 -3.87 20.10 12.32
CA SER A 190 -3.86 18.85 13.08
C SER A 190 -2.81 18.96 14.17
N ARG A 191 -3.20 19.56 15.30
CA ARG A 191 -2.29 19.94 16.40
C ARG A 191 -2.71 19.38 17.76
N SER A 192 -3.64 18.42 17.80
CA SER A 192 -4.10 17.83 19.06
C SER A 192 -2.97 17.24 19.91
N ASN A 193 -1.87 16.82 19.27
CA ASN A 193 -0.67 16.29 19.93
C ASN A 193 0.02 17.28 20.87
N GLU A 194 -0.17 18.58 20.68
CA GLU A 194 0.51 19.60 21.50
C GLU A 194 0.06 19.53 22.96
N ASP A 195 -1.22 19.26 23.18
CA ASP A 195 -1.85 19.32 24.51
C ASP A 195 -1.63 18.04 25.33
N ASP A 196 -1.61 16.86 24.68
CA ASP A 196 -1.60 15.57 25.36
C ASP A 196 -0.32 14.75 25.14
N LEU A 197 0.11 14.59 23.89
CA LEU A 197 1.16 13.68 23.50
C LEU A 197 2.54 14.28 23.74
N PHE A 198 2.78 15.51 23.31
CA PHE A 198 4.08 16.17 23.41
C PHE A 198 4.61 16.19 24.86
N PRO A 199 3.81 16.56 25.88
CA PRO A 199 4.25 16.48 27.28
C PRO A 199 4.75 15.08 27.68
N VAL A 200 4.05 14.02 27.27
CA VAL A 200 4.45 12.62 27.53
C VAL A 200 5.75 12.28 26.80
N LEU A 201 5.88 12.68 25.54
CA LEU A 201 7.11 12.43 24.77
C LEU A 201 8.31 13.13 25.41
N ARG A 202 8.16 14.39 25.83
CA ARG A 202 9.25 15.14 26.48
C ARG A 202 9.64 14.54 27.82
N LYS A 203 8.66 14.11 28.63
CA LYS A 203 8.91 13.40 29.89
C LYS A 203 9.79 12.16 29.69
N HIS A 204 9.61 11.43 28.59
CA HIS A 204 10.34 10.20 28.29
C HIS A 204 11.58 10.41 27.40
N GLY A 205 11.87 11.64 26.98
CA GLY A 205 12.99 11.95 26.08
C GLY A 205 12.79 11.42 24.65
N ILE A 206 11.55 11.38 24.18
CA ILE A 206 11.17 10.88 22.85
C ILE A 206 11.07 12.04 21.85
N SER A 207 11.76 11.93 20.72
CA SER A 207 11.67 12.88 19.59
C SER A 207 10.34 12.71 18.84
N PHE A 208 9.81 13.77 18.23
CA PHE A 208 8.61 13.71 17.39
C PHE A 208 8.93 13.99 15.92
N TYR A 209 8.56 13.05 15.05
CA TYR A 209 8.70 13.15 13.60
C TYR A 209 7.33 13.37 12.97
N ALA A 210 7.10 14.57 12.44
CA ALA A 210 5.82 15.00 11.88
C ALA A 210 5.63 14.50 10.45
N TYR A 211 4.74 13.53 10.24
CA TYR A 211 4.28 13.18 8.89
C TYR A 211 3.10 14.07 8.45
N SER A 212 2.92 14.17 7.14
CA SER A 212 1.92 15.04 6.50
C SER A 212 2.03 16.52 6.95
N PRO A 213 3.24 17.13 6.92
CA PRO A 213 3.49 18.48 7.44
C PRO A 213 2.70 19.58 6.72
N SER A 214 2.22 19.32 5.50
CA SER A 214 1.37 20.21 4.70
C SER A 214 -0.05 19.66 4.51
N ALA A 215 -0.55 18.87 5.46
CA ALA A 215 -1.91 18.31 5.46
C ALA A 215 -2.27 17.60 4.13
N ALA A 216 -1.38 16.74 3.61
CA ALA A 216 -1.59 16.04 2.35
C ALA A 216 -1.90 16.95 1.13
N GLY A 217 -1.42 18.20 1.13
CA GLY A 217 -1.66 19.17 0.06
C GLY A 217 -2.97 19.93 0.19
N PHE A 218 -3.66 19.85 1.34
CA PHE A 218 -4.93 20.53 1.59
C PHE A 218 -4.82 22.06 1.46
N PHE A 219 -3.66 22.65 1.78
CA PHE A 219 -3.36 24.07 1.60
C PHE A 219 -2.91 24.45 0.18
N SER A 220 -2.96 23.54 -0.79
CA SER A 220 -2.55 23.86 -2.18
C SER A 220 -3.51 24.82 -2.89
N GLY A 221 -4.71 25.04 -2.36
CA GLY A 221 -5.80 25.76 -3.03
C GLY A 221 -6.47 24.97 -4.16
N LYS A 222 -6.03 23.73 -4.42
CA LYS A 222 -6.57 22.86 -5.48
C LYS A 222 -7.52 21.79 -4.95
N VAL A 223 -7.44 21.47 -3.65
CA VAL A 223 -8.30 20.46 -3.03
C VAL A 223 -9.69 21.03 -2.87
N THR A 224 -10.67 20.36 -3.48
CA THR A 224 -12.08 20.70 -3.38
C THR A 224 -12.89 19.48 -2.97
N ARG A 225 -14.19 19.65 -2.73
CA ARG A 225 -15.11 18.52 -2.49
C ARG A 225 -15.11 17.51 -3.63
N GLU A 226 -14.78 17.94 -4.84
CA GLU A 226 -14.74 17.07 -6.02
C GLU A 226 -13.46 16.27 -6.15
N SER A 227 -12.42 16.59 -5.36
CA SER A 227 -11.15 15.85 -5.38
C SER A 227 -11.31 14.37 -4.97
N VAL A 228 -12.42 13.99 -4.34
CA VAL A 228 -12.76 12.57 -4.07
C VAL A 228 -12.95 11.73 -5.33
N LYS A 229 -13.19 12.39 -6.48
CA LYS A 229 -13.40 11.76 -7.80
C LYS A 229 -12.08 11.59 -8.57
N GLU A 230 -11.00 12.24 -8.13
CA GLU A 230 -9.69 12.21 -8.81
C GLU A 230 -8.96 10.89 -8.50
N LYS A 231 -9.03 9.95 -9.44
CA LYS A 231 -8.40 8.63 -9.31
C LYS A 231 -6.88 8.71 -9.14
N GLY A 232 -6.36 7.93 -8.18
CA GLY A 232 -4.94 7.87 -7.87
C GLY A 232 -4.36 9.14 -7.21
N SER A 233 -5.22 10.10 -6.82
CA SER A 233 -4.86 11.21 -5.95
C SER A 233 -4.81 10.76 -4.48
N ARG A 234 -4.25 11.59 -3.59
CA ARG A 234 -4.29 11.32 -2.14
C ARG A 234 -5.70 11.33 -1.54
N TRP A 235 -6.68 11.87 -2.27
CA TRP A 235 -8.07 12.00 -1.84
C TRP A 235 -8.98 10.95 -2.50
N ASP A 236 -8.41 10.01 -3.27
CA ASP A 236 -9.16 8.95 -3.94
C ASP A 236 -9.78 7.97 -2.94
N THR A 237 -11.10 8.05 -2.79
CA THR A 237 -11.89 7.26 -1.84
C THR A 237 -11.97 5.76 -2.20
N GLU A 238 -11.51 5.35 -3.38
CA GLU A 238 -11.32 3.91 -3.65
C GLU A 238 -10.14 3.33 -2.88
N THR A 239 -9.16 4.16 -2.52
CA THR A 239 -8.02 3.76 -1.69
C THR A 239 -8.35 3.85 -0.20
N LEU A 240 -7.74 2.98 0.62
CA LEU A 240 -7.87 3.04 2.07
C LEU A 240 -7.43 4.41 2.62
N LEU A 241 -6.27 4.88 2.17
CA LEU A 241 -5.67 6.14 2.61
C LEU A 241 -6.54 7.34 2.23
N GLY A 242 -7.11 7.37 1.02
CA GLY A 242 -7.99 8.45 0.60
C GLY A 242 -9.28 8.51 1.41
N ARG A 243 -9.88 7.36 1.79
CA ARG A 243 -11.02 7.34 2.72
C ARG A 243 -10.67 7.95 4.08
N MET A 244 -9.53 7.58 4.64
CA MET A 244 -9.05 8.13 5.92
C MET A 244 -8.84 9.65 5.82
N TYR A 245 -8.15 10.10 4.77
CA TYR A 245 -7.90 11.53 4.57
C TYR A 245 -9.18 12.35 4.36
N VAL A 246 -10.12 11.86 3.56
CA VAL A 246 -11.42 12.54 3.38
C VAL A 246 -12.17 12.63 4.70
N GLN A 247 -12.24 11.53 5.45
CA GLN A 247 -12.90 11.51 6.76
C GLN A 247 -12.28 12.53 7.74
N ASP A 248 -10.95 12.65 7.73
CA ASP A 248 -10.23 13.51 8.66
C ASP A 248 -10.30 14.99 8.26
N TYR A 249 -10.14 15.32 6.97
CA TYR A 249 -9.99 16.70 6.48
C TYR A 249 -11.23 17.32 5.83
N PHE A 250 -12.17 16.55 5.28
CA PHE A 250 -13.26 17.10 4.46
C PHE A 250 -14.41 17.63 5.34
N LYS A 251 -14.12 18.64 6.16
CA LYS A 251 -15.05 19.32 7.08
C LYS A 251 -15.08 20.81 6.72
N ASP A 252 -16.26 21.44 6.76
CA ASP A 252 -16.44 22.80 6.23
C ASP A 252 -15.47 23.79 6.88
N SER A 253 -15.39 23.80 8.21
CA SER A 253 -14.46 24.65 8.96
C SER A 253 -12.97 24.41 8.63
N LEU A 254 -12.60 23.22 8.14
CA LEU A 254 -11.22 22.99 7.70
C LEU A 254 -10.99 23.58 6.32
N PHE A 255 -11.94 23.46 5.40
CA PHE A 255 -11.88 24.15 4.11
C PHE A 255 -11.83 25.66 4.27
N ASP A 256 -12.64 26.24 5.17
CA ASP A 256 -12.62 27.67 5.46
C ASP A 256 -11.25 28.11 6.02
N ALA A 257 -10.71 27.37 7.00
CA ALA A 257 -9.39 27.61 7.55
C ALA A 257 -8.29 27.55 6.47
N ALA A 258 -8.34 26.56 5.58
CA ALA A 258 -7.37 26.44 4.49
C ALA A 258 -7.49 27.59 3.48
N ALA A 259 -8.72 27.99 3.14
CA ALA A 259 -8.96 29.11 2.22
C ALA A 259 -8.41 30.44 2.78
N GLU A 260 -8.61 30.69 4.08
CA GLU A 260 -8.07 31.88 4.75
C GLU A 260 -6.54 31.91 4.74
N VAL A 261 -5.88 30.77 5.00
CA VAL A 261 -4.42 30.67 4.95
C VAL A 261 -3.91 30.83 3.52
N VAL A 262 -4.58 30.22 2.52
CA VAL A 262 -4.21 30.37 1.10
C VAL A 262 -4.31 31.83 0.66
N GLN A 263 -5.37 32.54 1.07
CA GLN A 263 -5.53 33.95 0.75
C GLN A 263 -4.45 34.81 1.40
N ALA A 264 -4.14 34.58 2.67
CA ALA A 264 -3.09 35.31 3.38
C ALA A 264 -1.70 35.03 2.79
N ALA A 265 -1.38 33.76 2.49
CA ALA A 265 -0.14 33.37 1.83
C ALA A 265 0.05 34.08 0.48
N LYS A 266 -1.02 34.17 -0.32
CA LYS A 266 -1.00 34.86 -1.60
C LYS A 266 -0.69 36.35 -1.47
N ALA A 267 -1.15 37.01 -0.41
CA ALA A 267 -0.84 38.43 -0.16
C ALA A 267 0.66 38.65 0.11
N GLU A 268 1.34 37.64 0.65
CA GLU A 268 2.80 37.62 0.89
C GLU A 268 3.60 37.04 -0.29
N GLY A 269 2.95 36.78 -1.43
CA GLY A 269 3.62 36.29 -2.65
C GLY A 269 4.02 34.81 -2.63
N ILE A 270 3.56 34.02 -1.66
CA ILE A 270 3.87 32.60 -1.53
C ILE A 270 2.63 31.71 -1.67
N THR A 271 2.83 30.41 -1.86
CA THR A 271 1.71 29.46 -1.95
C THR A 271 1.20 29.05 -0.55
N GLY A 272 -0.05 28.59 -0.46
CA GLY A 272 -0.56 28.03 0.79
C GLY A 272 0.18 26.75 1.23
N HIS A 273 0.66 25.95 0.27
CA HIS A 273 1.50 24.77 0.56
C HIS A 273 2.83 25.17 1.20
N GLU A 274 3.47 26.21 0.65
CA GLU A 274 4.67 26.79 1.23
C GLU A 274 4.42 27.34 2.64
N ALA A 275 3.32 28.08 2.83
CA ALA A 275 2.92 28.59 4.14
C ALA A 275 2.76 27.45 5.16
N ALA A 276 2.06 26.38 4.79
CA ALA A 276 1.84 25.23 5.68
C ALA A 276 3.15 24.51 6.05
N LEU A 277 4.03 24.27 5.06
CA LEU A 277 5.29 23.57 5.31
C LEU A 277 6.25 24.41 6.17
N ARG A 278 6.42 25.70 5.85
CA ARG A 278 7.26 26.62 6.65
C ARG A 278 6.71 26.82 8.05
N TRP A 279 5.39 26.86 8.23
CA TRP A 279 4.80 26.87 9.58
C TRP A 279 5.22 25.62 10.36
N THR A 280 5.07 24.43 9.78
CA THR A 280 5.43 23.17 10.46
C THR A 280 6.91 23.12 10.82
N ILE A 281 7.81 23.61 9.96
CA ILE A 281 9.26 23.60 10.20
C ILE A 281 9.68 24.68 11.21
N PHE A 282 9.20 25.92 11.06
CA PHE A 282 9.76 27.07 11.76
C PHE A 282 8.92 27.58 12.92
N HIS A 283 7.60 27.41 12.89
CA HIS A 283 6.66 28.07 13.80
C HIS A 283 5.90 27.13 14.72
N SER A 284 5.89 25.83 14.39
CA SER A 284 5.20 24.81 15.16
C SER A 284 5.84 24.53 16.53
N ALA A 285 5.27 23.60 17.28
CA ALA A 285 5.81 23.13 18.56
C ALA A 285 7.01 22.16 18.41
N LEU A 286 7.46 21.84 17.19
CA LEU A 286 8.68 21.05 16.98
C LEU A 286 9.93 21.82 17.39
N ARG A 287 10.92 21.10 17.92
CA ARG A 287 12.12 21.67 18.53
C ARG A 287 13.37 20.84 18.20
N PRO A 288 14.42 21.45 17.62
CA PRO A 288 15.65 20.74 17.30
C PRO A 288 16.36 20.18 18.54
N GLU A 289 16.22 20.82 19.70
CA GLU A 289 16.81 20.35 20.95
C GLU A 289 16.27 18.98 21.42
N TYR A 290 15.06 18.60 20.98
CA TYR A 290 14.50 17.27 21.22
C TYR A 290 14.76 16.29 20.06
N GLY A 291 15.48 16.70 19.02
CA GLY A 291 15.72 15.90 17.82
C GLY A 291 14.48 15.75 16.93
N ASP A 292 13.51 16.66 17.03
CA ASP A 292 12.31 16.59 16.20
C ASP A 292 12.60 16.77 14.70
N ALA A 293 11.69 16.26 13.87
CA ALA A 293 11.83 16.28 12.41
C ALA A 293 10.48 16.41 11.70
N VAL A 294 10.54 16.70 10.40
CA VAL A 294 9.39 16.62 9.48
C VAL A 294 9.65 15.56 8.41
N VAL A 295 8.63 14.76 8.10
CA VAL A 295 8.67 13.75 7.03
C VAL A 295 7.91 14.29 5.82
N ILE A 296 8.63 14.61 4.75
CA ILE A 296 8.04 15.08 3.49
C ILE A 296 7.80 13.91 2.54
N GLY A 297 6.66 13.90 1.86
CA GLY A 297 6.33 12.91 0.84
C GLY A 297 6.06 13.59 -0.49
N VAL A 298 6.62 13.03 -1.57
CA VAL A 298 6.61 13.62 -2.92
C VAL A 298 6.09 12.62 -3.95
N SER A 299 5.52 13.12 -5.03
CA SER A 299 5.06 12.32 -6.19
C SER A 299 5.79 12.66 -7.49
N SER A 300 6.74 13.59 -7.45
CA SER A 300 7.65 13.91 -8.55
C SER A 300 8.95 14.54 -8.03
N CYS A 301 10.00 14.52 -8.84
CA CYS A 301 11.27 15.23 -8.59
C CYS A 301 11.04 16.73 -8.39
N GLU A 302 10.19 17.34 -9.21
CA GLU A 302 9.82 18.76 -9.11
C GLU A 302 9.24 19.11 -7.72
N GLN A 303 8.35 18.26 -7.19
CA GLN A 303 7.79 18.46 -5.84
C GLN A 303 8.85 18.31 -4.75
N LEU A 304 9.84 17.45 -4.95
CA LEU A 304 10.96 17.33 -4.01
C LEU A 304 11.79 18.61 -3.99
N SER A 305 12.25 19.07 -5.15
CA SER A 305 13.02 20.32 -5.26
C SER A 305 12.27 21.48 -4.63
N GLN A 306 10.98 21.66 -4.97
CA GLN A 306 10.14 22.70 -4.39
C GLN A 306 10.01 22.58 -2.87
N ASN A 307 9.81 21.38 -2.32
CA ASN A 307 9.70 21.19 -0.88
C ASN A 307 11.02 21.49 -0.15
N LEU A 308 12.16 21.19 -0.74
CA LEU A 308 13.48 21.50 -0.17
C LEU A 308 13.73 23.01 -0.21
N ASP A 309 13.44 23.68 -1.34
CA ASP A 309 13.52 25.14 -1.44
C ASP A 309 12.65 25.82 -0.37
N ILE A 310 11.43 25.32 -0.15
CA ILE A 310 10.52 25.81 0.89
C ILE A 310 11.10 25.60 2.30
N ALA A 311 11.68 24.42 2.56
CA ALA A 311 12.29 24.12 3.86
C ALA A 311 13.47 25.05 4.17
N GLU A 312 14.14 25.56 3.13
CA GLU A 312 15.35 26.37 3.22
C GLU A 312 15.09 27.88 3.03
N ALA A 313 13.82 28.26 2.81
CA ALA A 313 13.39 29.65 2.64
C ALA A 313 13.30 30.45 3.97
N GLY A 314 13.41 29.77 5.12
CA GLY A 314 13.35 30.38 6.44
C GLY A 314 11.92 30.60 6.98
N PRO A 315 11.77 31.30 8.12
CA PRO A 315 10.48 31.49 8.78
C PRO A 315 9.52 32.35 7.96
N LEU A 316 8.21 32.11 8.09
CA LEU A 316 7.15 33.00 7.60
C LEU A 316 7.24 34.38 8.26
N VAL A 317 6.69 35.40 7.59
CA VAL A 317 6.39 36.70 8.21
C VAL A 317 5.39 36.52 9.36
N ASP A 318 5.55 37.32 10.42
CA ASP A 318 4.77 37.18 11.66
C ASP A 318 3.26 37.29 11.43
N THR A 319 2.82 38.14 10.51
CA THR A 319 1.40 38.31 10.16
C THR A 319 0.78 37.02 9.62
N LEU A 320 1.50 36.31 8.76
CA LEU A 320 1.04 35.04 8.18
C LEU A 320 1.15 33.90 9.20
N ALA A 321 2.21 33.87 10.01
CA ALA A 321 2.33 32.90 11.11
C ALA A 321 1.17 33.06 12.10
N GLN A 322 0.86 34.29 12.51
CA GLN A 322 -0.27 34.59 13.39
C GLN A 322 -1.62 34.21 12.75
N LYS A 323 -1.79 34.44 11.45
CA LYS A 323 -3.01 34.02 10.75
C LYS A 323 -3.24 32.52 10.83
N ILE A 324 -2.17 31.71 10.78
CA ILE A 324 -2.26 30.26 10.95
C ILE A 324 -2.69 29.89 12.38
N GLU A 325 -2.19 30.60 13.40
CA GLU A 325 -2.64 30.42 14.79
C GLU A 325 -4.13 30.73 14.96
N ASP A 326 -4.61 31.80 14.32
CA ASP A 326 -6.01 32.21 14.41
C ASP A 326 -6.95 31.17 13.79
N VAL A 327 -6.62 30.62 12.61
CA VAL A 327 -7.48 29.60 11.96
C VAL A 327 -7.46 28.28 12.74
N TRP A 328 -6.36 27.94 13.40
CA TRP A 328 -6.29 26.76 14.27
C TRP A 328 -7.33 26.83 15.38
N MET A 329 -7.52 28.00 15.99
CA MET A 329 -8.49 28.17 17.08
C MET A 329 -9.94 27.88 16.66
N ASN A 330 -10.26 28.07 15.38
CA ASN A 330 -11.56 27.72 14.80
C ASN A 330 -11.63 26.25 14.35
N ALA A 331 -10.53 25.74 13.80
CA ALA A 331 -10.44 24.37 13.27
C ALA A 331 -10.34 23.29 14.36
N LYS A 332 -9.76 23.60 15.54
CA LYS A 332 -9.34 22.61 16.54
C LYS A 332 -10.44 21.67 17.03
N ARG A 333 -11.70 22.12 17.04
CA ARG A 333 -12.84 21.29 17.49
C ARG A 333 -13.12 20.09 16.58
N VAL A 334 -12.76 20.21 15.31
CA VAL A 334 -13.01 19.18 14.30
C VAL A 334 -11.71 18.69 13.66
N ALA A 335 -10.56 19.11 14.18
CA ALA A 335 -9.27 18.75 13.66
C ALA A 335 -9.06 17.22 13.72
N PRO A 336 -8.33 16.64 12.75
CA PRO A 336 -7.88 15.27 12.84
C PRO A 336 -7.02 15.06 14.10
N THR A 337 -7.26 13.94 14.77
CA THR A 337 -6.39 13.41 15.82
C THR A 337 -5.27 12.58 15.19
N ASN A 338 -4.13 12.48 15.89
CA ASN A 338 -2.95 11.75 15.43
C ASN A 338 -3.14 10.23 15.33
N HIS A 339 -4.01 9.67 16.18
CA HIS A 339 -4.63 8.39 15.89
C HIS A 339 -5.87 8.69 15.04
N SER A 340 -5.83 8.41 13.74
CA SER A 340 -7.03 8.53 12.91
C SER A 340 -8.17 7.78 13.59
N SER A 341 -9.35 8.38 13.66
CA SER A 341 -10.56 7.73 14.20
C SER A 341 -10.91 6.39 13.51
N TYR A 342 -10.26 6.10 12.38
CA TYR A 342 -10.23 4.80 11.75
C TYR A 342 -9.68 3.69 12.67
N PHE A 343 -8.54 3.91 13.34
CA PHE A 343 -7.94 2.95 14.26
C PHE A 343 -8.79 2.71 15.50
N ASP A 344 -9.53 3.73 15.92
CA ASP A 344 -10.40 3.68 17.08
C ASP A 344 -11.70 2.93 16.77
N ARG A 345 -12.24 3.08 15.56
CA ARG A 345 -13.47 2.38 15.14
C ARG A 345 -13.24 0.91 14.81
N GLU A 346 -12.09 0.56 14.22
CA GLU A 346 -11.69 -0.85 14.10
C GLU A 346 -11.50 -1.49 15.50
N ARG A 347 -11.12 -0.72 16.53
CA ARG A 347 -11.11 -1.19 17.94
C ARG A 347 -12.52 -1.40 18.51
N GLU A 348 -13.46 -0.49 18.25
CA GLU A 348 -14.86 -0.67 18.70
C GLU A 348 -15.55 -1.81 17.94
N ALA A 349 -15.14 -2.07 16.70
CA ALA A 349 -15.57 -3.22 15.90
C ALA A 349 -14.79 -4.50 16.23
N ALA A 350 -13.68 -4.42 16.96
CA ALA A 350 -12.95 -5.59 17.43
C ALA A 350 -13.73 -6.27 18.57
N PRO A 351 -13.95 -7.59 18.49
CA PRO A 351 -14.80 -8.28 19.45
C PRO A 351 -14.23 -8.20 20.87
N GLN A 352 -15.03 -7.67 21.80
CA GLN A 352 -14.77 -7.80 23.24
C GLN A 352 -14.76 -9.29 23.62
N PRO A 353 -13.90 -9.75 24.54
CA PRO A 353 -13.91 -11.13 24.97
C PRO A 353 -15.24 -11.46 25.67
N GLY A 354 -16.09 -12.25 25.01
CA GLY A 354 -17.24 -12.89 25.64
C GLY A 354 -18.64 -12.37 25.27
N VAL A 355 -18.82 -11.50 24.28
CA VAL A 355 -20.16 -11.06 23.84
C VAL A 355 -20.30 -11.20 22.32
N PHE A 356 -21.05 -12.21 21.88
CA PHE A 356 -21.38 -12.44 20.47
C PHE A 356 -22.69 -11.71 20.11
N TYR A 357 -22.60 -10.70 19.25
CA TYR A 357 -23.77 -10.20 18.51
C TYR A 357 -23.64 -10.58 17.04
N ILE A 358 -24.67 -11.27 16.57
CA ILE A 358 -24.88 -11.70 15.19
C ILE A 358 -25.31 -10.46 14.39
N ASN A 359 -24.44 -9.99 13.50
CA ASN A 359 -24.83 -9.08 12.42
C ASN A 359 -24.71 -9.82 11.08
N SER A 360 -25.69 -9.59 10.21
CA SER A 360 -26.22 -10.54 9.22
C SER A 360 -25.44 -10.68 7.91
N ASP A 361 -24.11 -10.73 7.96
CA ASP A 361 -23.27 -11.09 6.81
C ASP A 361 -22.51 -12.38 7.14
N GLN A 362 -23.25 -13.49 7.09
CA GLN A 362 -22.91 -14.79 7.70
C GLN A 362 -22.02 -15.67 6.83
N PHE A 363 -20.84 -16.05 7.34
CA PHE A 363 -20.36 -17.45 7.46
C PHE A 363 -19.13 -17.49 8.40
N PRO A 364 -19.28 -17.90 9.67
CA PRO A 364 -18.17 -18.15 10.58
C PRO A 364 -18.01 -19.67 10.80
N TYR A 365 -16.84 -20.25 10.53
CA TYR A 365 -16.33 -21.39 11.30
C TYR A 365 -14.80 -21.47 11.16
N GLN A 366 -14.10 -21.42 12.28
CA GLN A 366 -12.72 -21.88 12.38
C GLN A 366 -12.73 -23.40 12.59
N VAL A 367 -12.27 -24.16 11.60
CA VAL A 367 -11.64 -25.47 11.81
C VAL A 367 -10.56 -25.63 10.72
N GLY A 368 -9.39 -26.16 11.08
CA GLY A 368 -8.17 -26.21 10.25
C GLY A 368 -8.29 -26.86 8.86
N ASN A 369 -7.17 -26.89 8.11
CA ASN A 369 -6.99 -27.37 6.72
C ASN A 369 -7.96 -26.87 5.60
N SER A 370 -9.06 -26.22 5.95
CA SER A 370 -10.09 -25.71 5.04
C SER A 370 -9.78 -24.32 4.47
N TYR A 371 -8.82 -23.59 5.05
CA TYR A 371 -8.37 -22.27 4.58
C TYR A 371 -7.77 -22.34 3.16
N ASN A 372 -7.04 -23.41 2.86
CA ASN A 372 -6.46 -23.62 1.53
C ASN A 372 -7.52 -23.91 0.46
N ALA A 373 -8.62 -24.57 0.82
CA ALA A 373 -9.73 -24.85 -0.10
C ALA A 373 -10.53 -23.57 -0.42
N VAL A 374 -10.81 -22.74 0.59
CA VAL A 374 -11.49 -21.45 0.40
C VAL A 374 -10.62 -20.47 -0.41
N GLN A 375 -9.31 -20.43 -0.17
CA GLN A 375 -8.38 -19.65 -0.98
C GLN A 375 -8.29 -20.17 -2.43
N HIS A 376 -8.29 -21.49 -2.64
CA HIS A 376 -8.34 -22.08 -3.98
C HIS A 376 -9.63 -21.73 -4.74
N ILE A 377 -10.78 -21.74 -4.06
CA ILE A 377 -12.07 -21.34 -4.63
C ILE A 377 -12.06 -19.84 -4.97
N LYS A 378 -11.48 -18.99 -4.11
CA LYS A 378 -11.31 -17.55 -4.36
C LYS A 378 -10.45 -17.28 -5.60
N ILE A 379 -9.35 -18.02 -5.78
CA ILE A 379 -8.48 -17.96 -6.96
C ILE A 379 -9.23 -18.38 -8.23
N GLN A 380 -10.07 -19.42 -8.16
CA GLN A 380 -10.85 -19.87 -9.31
C GLN A 380 -12.00 -18.92 -9.68
N CYS A 381 -12.65 -18.29 -8.69
CA CYS A 381 -13.64 -17.24 -8.91
C CYS A 381 -13.03 -15.97 -9.53
N ASN A 382 -11.83 -15.58 -9.09
CA ASN A 382 -11.12 -14.43 -9.65
C ASN A 382 -10.65 -14.69 -11.10
N ALA A 383 -10.22 -15.91 -11.42
CA ALA A 383 -9.89 -16.30 -12.79
C ALA A 383 -11.13 -16.28 -13.71
N LEU A 384 -12.31 -16.68 -13.20
CA LEU A 384 -13.59 -16.53 -13.90
C LEU A 384 -13.94 -15.06 -14.15
N GLN A 385 -13.70 -14.19 -13.17
CA GLN A 385 -13.96 -12.76 -13.29
C GLN A 385 -13.04 -12.08 -14.32
N CYS A 386 -11.77 -12.46 -14.39
CA CYS A 386 -10.85 -12.02 -15.44
C CYS A 386 -11.26 -12.50 -16.83
N LEU A 387 -11.73 -13.76 -16.96
CA LEU A 387 -12.22 -14.30 -18.23
C LEU A 387 -13.51 -13.59 -18.70
N MET A 388 -14.42 -13.29 -17.78
CA MET A 388 -15.64 -12.50 -18.05
C MET A 388 -15.32 -11.08 -18.51
N GLN A 389 -14.33 -10.42 -17.91
CA GLN A 389 -13.89 -9.08 -18.35
C GLN A 389 -13.23 -9.11 -19.73
N LEU A 390 -12.45 -10.16 -20.03
CA LEU A 390 -11.88 -10.36 -21.37
C LEU A 390 -12.99 -10.57 -22.42
N LEU A 391 -14.03 -11.33 -22.07
CA LEU A 391 -15.17 -11.63 -22.94
C LEU A 391 -16.08 -10.41 -23.18
N VAL A 392 -16.28 -9.55 -22.19
CA VAL A 392 -17.01 -8.27 -22.35
C VAL A 392 -16.21 -7.30 -23.23
N ALA A 393 -14.88 -7.27 -23.11
CA ALA A 393 -14.01 -6.45 -23.96
C ALA A 393 -14.00 -6.92 -25.43
N VAL A 394 -14.06 -8.23 -25.67
CA VAL A 394 -14.19 -8.80 -27.03
C VAL A 394 -15.60 -8.57 -27.59
N SER A 395 -16.66 -8.80 -26.81
CA SER A 395 -18.06 -8.65 -27.24
C SER A 395 -18.48 -7.20 -27.53
N SER A 396 -17.90 -6.21 -26.84
CA SER A 396 -18.23 -4.79 -27.04
C SER A 396 -17.58 -4.17 -28.29
N ARG A 397 -16.45 -4.72 -28.78
CA ARG A 397 -15.70 -4.17 -29.92
C ARG A 397 -15.95 -4.89 -31.25
N VAL A 398 -16.49 -6.11 -31.22
CA VAL A 398 -16.98 -6.82 -32.42
C VAL A 398 -18.22 -6.14 -33.03
N ARG A 399 -19.00 -5.37 -32.26
CA ARG A 399 -20.13 -4.57 -32.78
C ARG A 399 -19.74 -3.33 -33.59
N GLY A 400 -18.45 -2.99 -33.65
CA GLY A 400 -17.94 -1.77 -34.30
C GLY A 400 -17.31 -1.95 -35.68
N GLY A 401 -17.00 -3.18 -36.10
CA GLY A 401 -16.49 -3.46 -37.46
C GLY A 401 -15.02 -3.11 -37.75
N ASP A 402 -14.19 -2.82 -36.74
CA ASP A 402 -12.76 -2.49 -36.95
C ASP A 402 -11.81 -3.69 -36.71
N GLU A 403 -10.72 -3.75 -37.49
CA GLU A 403 -9.64 -4.75 -37.40
C GLU A 403 -9.00 -4.80 -36.00
N CYS A 404 -8.71 -6.01 -35.50
CA CYS A 404 -8.18 -6.21 -34.15
C CYS A 404 -6.66 -6.43 -34.15
N ASP A 405 -5.89 -5.41 -33.72
CA ASP A 405 -4.48 -5.56 -33.33
C ASP A 405 -4.38 -5.96 -31.84
N LEU A 406 -4.13 -7.25 -31.58
CA LEU A 406 -4.00 -7.82 -30.24
C LEU A 406 -2.74 -7.36 -29.47
N SER A 407 -1.82 -6.62 -30.11
CA SER A 407 -0.66 -6.02 -29.42
C SER A 407 -1.04 -4.85 -28.51
N GLN A 408 -2.27 -4.34 -28.62
CA GLN A 408 -2.74 -3.16 -27.87
C GLN A 408 -3.69 -3.47 -26.70
N VAL A 409 -4.07 -4.74 -26.47
CA VAL A 409 -4.84 -5.15 -25.30
C VAL A 409 -3.89 -5.39 -24.12
N LYS A 410 -3.65 -4.34 -23.32
CA LYS A 410 -2.96 -4.50 -22.02
C LYS A 410 -3.95 -5.02 -20.98
N GLY A 411 -3.94 -6.33 -20.77
CA GLY A 411 -4.53 -6.97 -19.59
C GLY A 411 -3.43 -7.67 -18.78
N SER A 412 -3.06 -7.12 -17.64
CA SER A 412 -2.13 -7.77 -16.73
C SER A 412 -2.88 -8.77 -15.85
N ALA A 413 -2.77 -10.06 -16.15
CA ALA A 413 -2.99 -11.10 -15.15
C ALA A 413 -1.68 -11.28 -14.36
N SER A 414 -1.43 -10.41 -13.38
CA SER A 414 -0.30 -10.59 -12.47
C SER A 414 -0.74 -11.46 -11.29
N GLY A 415 -0.18 -12.67 -11.23
CA GLY A 415 -0.15 -13.48 -10.01
C GLY A 415 -0.99 -14.75 -10.01
N CYS A 416 -0.79 -15.66 -10.97
CA CYS A 416 -1.12 -17.07 -10.75
C CYS A 416 -0.18 -17.98 -11.55
N HIS A 417 0.83 -18.56 -10.89
CA HIS A 417 1.53 -19.72 -11.45
C HIS A 417 0.66 -20.95 -11.25
N VAL A 418 -0.24 -21.21 -12.21
CA VAL A 418 -0.90 -22.51 -12.34
C VAL A 418 -0.54 -23.06 -13.71
N ARG A 419 0.30 -24.10 -13.74
CA ARG A 419 0.57 -24.87 -14.96
C ARG A 419 -0.73 -25.59 -15.35
N PHE A 420 -1.34 -25.22 -16.48
CA PHE A 420 -2.33 -26.05 -17.17
C PHE A 420 -1.77 -26.52 -18.52
N PRO A 421 -0.98 -27.60 -18.55
CA PRO A 421 -0.51 -28.19 -19.82
C PRO A 421 -1.66 -28.71 -20.69
N GLY A 422 -2.84 -28.94 -20.11
CA GLY A 422 -4.02 -29.47 -20.81
C GLY A 422 -4.85 -28.41 -21.53
N LEU A 423 -5.02 -27.20 -20.97
CA LEU A 423 -5.98 -26.21 -21.48
C LEU A 423 -5.59 -25.67 -22.86
N VAL A 424 -4.29 -25.42 -23.08
CA VAL A 424 -3.76 -25.01 -24.40
C VAL A 424 -3.90 -26.15 -25.41
N ARG A 425 -3.71 -27.40 -24.99
CA ARG A 425 -3.88 -28.59 -25.85
C ARG A 425 -5.34 -28.84 -26.22
N GLU A 426 -6.27 -28.60 -25.28
CA GLU A 426 -7.71 -28.74 -25.50
C GLU A 426 -8.28 -27.63 -26.38
N LEU A 427 -7.86 -26.37 -26.16
CA LEU A 427 -8.21 -25.25 -27.03
C LEU A 427 -7.64 -25.41 -28.45
N SER A 428 -6.38 -25.83 -28.59
CA SER A 428 -5.82 -26.15 -29.91
C SER A 428 -6.51 -27.35 -30.57
N SER A 429 -6.90 -28.37 -29.81
CA SER A 429 -7.62 -29.54 -30.37
C SER A 429 -9.06 -29.21 -30.79
N ALA A 430 -9.74 -28.31 -30.06
CA ALA A 430 -11.07 -27.82 -30.40
C ALA A 430 -11.02 -26.96 -31.68
N MET A 431 -10.02 -26.09 -31.82
CA MET A 431 -9.81 -25.26 -33.01
C MET A 431 -9.39 -26.08 -34.24
N TRP A 432 -8.69 -27.21 -34.06
CA TRP A 432 -8.27 -28.09 -35.16
C TRP A 432 -9.42 -28.94 -35.74
N LYS A 433 -10.54 -29.08 -35.03
CA LYS A 433 -11.71 -29.87 -35.47
C LYS A 433 -12.74 -29.05 -36.27
N ALA A 434 -12.53 -27.75 -36.46
CA ALA A 434 -13.39 -26.91 -37.28
C ALA A 434 -13.18 -27.23 -38.78
N PRO A 435 -14.22 -27.44 -39.61
CA PRO A 435 -14.06 -27.82 -41.00
C PRO A 435 -13.51 -26.65 -41.82
N GLN A 436 -12.32 -26.81 -42.40
CA GLN A 436 -11.74 -25.82 -43.31
C GLN A 436 -12.54 -25.75 -44.61
N ARG A 437 -13.13 -24.59 -44.92
CA ARG A 437 -13.65 -24.30 -46.26
C ARG A 437 -12.89 -23.15 -46.91
N ARG A 438 -12.05 -23.57 -47.87
CA ARG A 438 -11.45 -22.87 -49.02
C ARG A 438 -10.13 -22.10 -48.80
N HIS A 439 -9.13 -22.66 -49.48
CA HIS A 439 -7.77 -22.21 -49.82
C HIS A 439 -7.39 -20.73 -49.60
N VAL A 440 -6.49 -20.54 -48.64
CA VAL A 440 -5.45 -19.50 -48.66
C VAL A 440 -4.09 -20.21 -48.40
N PRO A 441 -2.99 -19.86 -49.09
CA PRO A 441 -1.76 -20.66 -49.06
C PRO A 441 -1.12 -20.72 -47.68
N CYS A 442 -0.60 -21.90 -47.35
CA CYS A 442 0.02 -22.25 -46.08
C CYS A 442 1.25 -21.37 -45.80
N GLY A 443 1.12 -20.40 -44.89
CA GLY A 443 2.24 -19.72 -44.22
C GLY A 443 2.62 -20.51 -42.97
N THR A 444 3.80 -21.11 -42.98
CA THR A 444 4.40 -21.97 -41.94
C THR A 444 4.22 -21.49 -40.49
N TRP A 445 3.63 -22.33 -39.65
CA TRP A 445 3.83 -22.27 -38.19
C TRP A 445 5.29 -22.62 -37.89
N LYS A 446 6.12 -21.66 -37.48
CA LYS A 446 7.46 -21.94 -36.94
C LYS A 446 7.51 -21.53 -35.48
N ALA A 447 7.54 -22.53 -34.60
CA ALA A 447 8.10 -22.35 -33.28
C ALA A 447 9.62 -22.16 -33.45
N VAL A 448 10.12 -20.96 -33.17
CA VAL A 448 11.57 -20.74 -33.06
C VAL A 448 11.94 -20.95 -31.60
N GLU A 449 12.41 -22.15 -31.26
CA GLU A 449 13.17 -22.37 -30.02
C GLU A 449 14.51 -21.65 -30.16
N GLN A 450 14.71 -20.53 -29.47
CA GLN A 450 16.04 -19.97 -29.27
C GLN A 450 16.63 -20.52 -27.96
N GLY A 451 17.45 -21.56 -28.10
CA GLY A 451 18.48 -21.96 -27.12
C GLY A 451 18.10 -23.09 -26.16
N ARG A 452 18.65 -24.29 -26.41
CA ARG A 452 18.76 -25.35 -25.39
C ARG A 452 19.81 -24.93 -24.36
N ALA A 453 19.40 -24.68 -23.12
CA ALA A 453 20.29 -24.66 -21.95
C ALA A 453 19.72 -25.62 -20.89
N SER A 454 20.56 -26.50 -20.39
CA SER A 454 20.28 -27.67 -19.56
C SER A 454 19.91 -27.37 -18.10
N ASP A 455 19.16 -26.29 -17.82
CA ASP A 455 18.77 -25.91 -16.47
C ASP A 455 17.26 -25.60 -16.37
N SER A 456 16.58 -26.22 -15.41
CA SER A 456 15.13 -26.31 -15.28
C SER A 456 14.45 -25.06 -14.66
N SER A 457 15.17 -23.95 -14.54
CA SER A 457 14.80 -22.78 -13.73
C SER A 457 14.46 -21.51 -14.52
N LYS A 458 14.38 -21.54 -15.85
CA LYS A 458 14.02 -20.35 -16.68
C LYS A 458 12.68 -20.51 -17.43
N PRO A 459 11.88 -19.43 -17.58
CA PRO A 459 10.60 -19.48 -18.28
C PRO A 459 10.78 -19.62 -19.80
N VAL A 460 9.94 -20.46 -20.42
CA VAL A 460 9.84 -20.61 -21.88
C VAL A 460 8.71 -19.73 -22.37
N THR A 461 9.00 -18.77 -23.25
CA THR A 461 8.00 -17.89 -23.86
C THR A 461 7.57 -18.47 -25.21
N ALA A 462 6.30 -18.83 -25.36
CA ALA A 462 5.72 -19.22 -26.64
C ALA A 462 4.97 -18.03 -27.27
N ARG A 463 5.26 -17.72 -28.53
CA ARG A 463 4.57 -16.69 -29.32
C ARG A 463 3.56 -17.39 -30.23
N LEU A 464 2.27 -17.14 -30.05
CA LEU A 464 1.20 -17.62 -30.94
C LEU A 464 0.78 -16.47 -31.86
N THR A 465 0.85 -16.68 -33.17
CA THR A 465 0.38 -15.72 -34.17
C THR A 465 -0.93 -16.27 -34.75
N LEU A 466 -2.04 -15.54 -34.57
CA LEU A 466 -3.31 -15.85 -35.23
C LEU A 466 -3.30 -15.26 -36.64
N GLY A 467 -3.40 -16.12 -37.66
CA GLY A 467 -3.73 -15.69 -39.02
C GLY A 467 -5.23 -15.40 -39.14
N ALA A 468 -5.58 -14.40 -39.95
CA ALA A 468 -6.94 -13.90 -40.13
C ALA A 468 -7.96 -15.03 -40.41
N TYR A 469 -9.00 -15.12 -39.56
CA TYR A 469 -10.12 -16.03 -39.72
C TYR A 469 -11.41 -15.23 -39.50
N ASN A 470 -12.31 -15.22 -40.48
CA ASN A 470 -13.62 -14.58 -40.37
C ASN A 470 -14.59 -15.57 -39.71
N PHE A 471 -15.13 -15.23 -38.54
CA PHE A 471 -16.14 -16.01 -37.84
C PHE A 471 -17.55 -15.62 -38.34
N ASP A 472 -18.45 -16.60 -38.51
CA ASP A 472 -19.87 -16.34 -38.76
C ASP A 472 -20.73 -16.53 -37.49
N GLU A 473 -22.01 -16.11 -37.53
CA GLU A 473 -22.94 -16.22 -36.40
C GLU A 473 -23.16 -17.67 -35.92
N GLY A 474 -22.99 -18.65 -36.81
CA GLY A 474 -23.07 -20.08 -36.48
C GLY A 474 -21.85 -20.58 -35.70
N ASP A 475 -20.67 -20.02 -35.97
CA ASP A 475 -19.45 -20.27 -35.20
C ASP A 475 -19.49 -19.63 -33.81
N GLU A 476 -20.14 -18.47 -33.66
CA GLU A 476 -20.32 -17.80 -32.37
C GLU A 476 -21.22 -18.62 -31.42
N GLU A 477 -22.38 -19.09 -31.89
CA GLU A 477 -23.29 -19.91 -31.08
C GLU A 477 -22.69 -21.28 -30.73
N ARG A 478 -21.89 -21.86 -31.63
CA ARG A 478 -21.13 -23.08 -31.33
C ARG A 478 -20.04 -22.85 -30.29
N LEU A 479 -19.35 -21.72 -30.36
CA LEU A 479 -18.33 -21.36 -29.37
C LEU A 479 -18.96 -21.15 -27.99
N LYS A 480 -20.07 -20.40 -27.91
CA LYS A 480 -20.86 -20.23 -26.68
C LYS A 480 -21.32 -21.58 -26.10
N THR A 481 -21.79 -22.48 -26.96
CA THR A 481 -22.22 -23.82 -26.56
C THR A 481 -21.07 -24.68 -26.03
N GLU A 482 -19.90 -24.68 -26.67
CA GLU A 482 -18.74 -25.44 -26.18
C GLU A 482 -18.14 -24.85 -24.90
N ILE A 483 -18.14 -23.51 -24.76
CA ILE A 483 -17.76 -22.83 -23.53
C ILE A 483 -18.73 -23.22 -22.40
N ALA A 484 -20.04 -23.20 -22.65
CA ALA A 484 -21.03 -23.63 -21.67
C ALA A 484 -20.83 -25.09 -21.24
N LYS A 485 -20.47 -26.00 -22.16
CA LYS A 485 -20.13 -27.40 -21.84
C LYS A 485 -18.83 -27.55 -21.05
N ILE A 486 -17.85 -26.68 -21.27
CA ILE A 486 -16.59 -26.66 -20.49
C ILE A 486 -16.86 -26.16 -19.07
N GLU A 487 -17.65 -25.09 -18.93
CA GLU A 487 -18.07 -24.59 -17.62
C GLU A 487 -18.93 -25.61 -16.87
N LEU A 488 -19.84 -26.32 -17.57
CA LEU A 488 -20.65 -27.39 -16.97
C LEU A 488 -19.75 -28.49 -16.37
N ARG A 489 -18.76 -28.96 -17.14
CA ARG A 489 -17.82 -30.01 -16.70
C ARG A 489 -16.95 -29.57 -15.51
N LYS A 490 -16.58 -28.29 -15.45
CA LYS A 490 -15.84 -27.74 -14.29
C LYS A 490 -16.70 -27.74 -13.04
N VAL A 491 -17.96 -27.32 -13.13
CA VAL A 491 -18.87 -27.34 -11.97
C VAL A 491 -19.21 -28.76 -11.55
N GLU A 492 -19.43 -29.68 -12.49
CA GLU A 492 -19.59 -31.12 -12.20
C GLU A 492 -18.36 -31.68 -11.46
N THR A 493 -17.16 -31.28 -11.86
CA THR A 493 -15.91 -31.66 -11.18
C THR A 493 -15.85 -31.11 -9.76
N VAL A 494 -16.29 -29.87 -9.54
CA VAL A 494 -16.36 -29.26 -8.19
C VAL A 494 -17.39 -29.96 -7.33
N ILE A 495 -18.58 -30.24 -7.86
CA ILE A 495 -19.64 -30.99 -7.15
C ILE A 495 -19.18 -32.41 -6.81
N SER A 496 -18.45 -33.09 -7.72
CA SER A 496 -17.87 -34.41 -7.45
C SER A 496 -16.85 -34.37 -6.31
N LYS A 497 -15.99 -33.35 -6.28
CA LYS A 497 -15.00 -33.16 -5.19
C LYS A 497 -15.64 -32.77 -3.87
N LEU A 498 -16.73 -32.00 -3.90
CA LEU A 498 -17.55 -31.70 -2.72
C LEU A 498 -18.22 -32.99 -2.20
N LYS A 499 -18.73 -33.85 -3.08
CA LYS A 499 -19.26 -35.18 -2.70
C LYS A 499 -18.20 -36.08 -2.09
N GLU A 500 -16.98 -36.09 -2.62
CA GLU A 500 -15.87 -36.86 -2.04
C GLU A 500 -15.45 -36.32 -0.66
N SER A 501 -15.53 -35.01 -0.46
CA SER A 501 -15.09 -34.35 0.78
C SER A 501 -16.15 -34.35 1.89
N PHE A 502 -17.43 -34.32 1.53
CA PHE A 502 -18.55 -34.19 2.48
C PHE A 502 -19.58 -35.32 2.41
N GLY A 503 -19.58 -36.15 1.36
CA GLY A 503 -20.62 -37.18 1.16
C GLY A 503 -20.56 -38.37 2.10
N GLN A 504 -19.55 -38.45 2.98
CA GLN A 504 -19.38 -39.52 3.99
C GLN A 504 -19.35 -38.99 5.43
N THR A 505 -19.66 -37.71 5.65
CA THR A 505 -19.71 -37.15 7.00
C THR A 505 -20.98 -37.58 7.74
N ASN A 506 -20.84 -37.94 9.03
CA ASN A 506 -21.97 -38.22 9.93
C ASN A 506 -22.46 -36.95 10.65
N SER A 507 -21.91 -35.78 10.32
CA SER A 507 -22.25 -34.51 10.94
C SER A 507 -23.41 -33.84 10.19
N GLU A 508 -24.57 -33.69 10.86
CA GLU A 508 -25.73 -33.00 10.30
C GLU A 508 -25.44 -31.56 9.88
N SER A 509 -24.51 -30.88 10.56
CA SER A 509 -24.13 -29.50 10.22
C SER A 509 -23.30 -29.43 8.94
N GLU A 510 -22.40 -30.38 8.73
CA GLU A 510 -21.59 -30.47 7.50
C GLU A 510 -22.45 -30.90 6.30
N GLN A 511 -23.43 -31.78 6.53
CA GLN A 511 -24.40 -32.18 5.52
C GLN A 511 -25.23 -30.97 5.02
N ARG A 512 -25.70 -30.11 5.93
CA ARG A 512 -26.46 -28.89 5.58
C ARG A 512 -25.63 -27.86 4.81
N VAL A 513 -24.34 -27.75 5.13
CA VAL A 513 -23.40 -26.88 4.40
C VAL A 513 -23.18 -27.41 2.98
N TYR A 514 -22.97 -28.71 2.84
CA TYR A 514 -22.84 -29.38 1.54
C TYR A 514 -24.10 -29.18 0.68
N GLU A 515 -25.30 -29.38 1.24
CA GLU A 515 -26.57 -29.18 0.53
C GLU A 515 -26.76 -27.72 0.08
N SER A 516 -26.40 -26.75 0.93
CA SER A 516 -26.51 -25.32 0.63
C SER A 516 -25.54 -24.88 -0.47
N LEU A 517 -24.31 -25.41 -0.46
CA LEU A 517 -23.31 -25.15 -1.51
C LEU A 517 -23.72 -25.74 -2.85
N VAL A 518 -24.23 -26.97 -2.85
CA VAL A 518 -24.73 -27.63 -4.07
C VAL A 518 -25.94 -26.87 -4.64
N ALA A 519 -26.85 -26.40 -3.78
CA ALA A 519 -27.99 -25.58 -4.20
C ALA A 519 -27.54 -24.24 -4.81
N PHE A 520 -26.63 -23.52 -4.16
CA PHE A 520 -26.07 -22.25 -4.66
C PHE A 520 -25.35 -22.42 -6.00
N LEU A 521 -24.51 -23.44 -6.13
CA LEU A 521 -23.80 -23.73 -7.38
C LEU A 521 -24.77 -24.12 -8.49
N SER A 522 -25.80 -24.91 -8.18
CA SER A 522 -26.85 -25.28 -9.14
C SER A 522 -27.66 -24.07 -9.61
N ASP A 523 -27.95 -23.11 -8.73
CA ASP A 523 -28.66 -21.87 -9.09
C ASP A 523 -27.78 -20.91 -9.89
N LYS A 524 -26.49 -20.77 -9.55
CA LYS A 524 -25.53 -20.02 -10.35
C LYS A 524 -25.35 -20.62 -11.74
N MET A 525 -25.32 -21.95 -11.85
CA MET A 525 -25.32 -22.63 -13.15
C MET A 525 -26.58 -22.35 -13.96
N ARG A 526 -27.77 -22.47 -13.34
CA ARG A 526 -29.04 -22.15 -14.01
C ARG A 526 -29.11 -20.70 -14.48
N SER A 527 -28.54 -19.77 -13.71
CA SER A 527 -28.48 -18.35 -14.07
C SER A 527 -27.44 -18.02 -15.14
N ALA A 528 -26.40 -18.85 -15.30
CA ALA A 528 -25.38 -18.67 -16.34
C ALA A 528 -25.77 -19.35 -17.66
N PHE A 529 -26.69 -20.33 -17.62
CA PHE A 529 -27.19 -21.06 -18.79
C PHE A 529 -28.43 -20.41 -19.43
N LYS A 530 -29.20 -19.64 -18.65
CA LYS A 530 -30.22 -18.72 -19.15
C LYS A 530 -29.56 -17.45 -19.68
#